data_AF-A0A0R3E4B3-F1
#
_entry.id   AF-A0A0R3E4B3-F1
#
_cell.length_a   1.000
_cell.length_b   1.000
_cell.length_c   1.000
_cell.angle_alpha   90.00
_cell.angle_beta   90.00
_cell.angle_gamma   90.00
#
_symmetry.space_group_name_H-M   'P 1'
#
loop_
_entity.id
_entity.type
_entity.pdbx_description
1 polymer ?
#
loop_
_entity_poly.entity_id
_entity_poly.type
_entity_poly.pdbx_seq_one_letter_code
_entity_poly.pdbx_strand_id
1 'polypeptide(L)'
;MPKQAALPPTLAPRLVGREAAAAYVCVSPNTFDDLVARQVMPQPRLIVGTTRKAWDLRDLDAAVDALPHDGEDLTAADEGWT
;
A
#
# COMPACT_ATOMS: atom_id res chain seq x y z
N MET A 1 -7.78 24.41 -24.87
CA MET A 1 -6.62 24.51 -23.96
C MET A 1 -6.23 23.11 -23.55
N PRO A 2 -4.98 22.66 -23.75
CA PRO A 2 -4.54 21.39 -23.20
C PRO A 2 -4.64 21.50 -21.68
N LYS A 3 -5.40 20.60 -21.04
CA LYS A 3 -5.34 20.46 -19.58
C LYS A 3 -3.88 20.12 -19.26
N GLN A 4 -3.16 21.08 -18.69
CA GLN A 4 -1.84 20.83 -18.14
C GLN A 4 -1.99 19.63 -17.21
N ALA A 5 -1.45 18.48 -17.61
CA ALA A 5 -1.26 17.38 -16.68
C ALA A 5 -0.38 17.98 -15.58
N ALA A 6 -0.93 18.13 -14.38
CA ALA A 6 -0.32 18.92 -13.31
C ALA A 6 1.08 18.40 -12.89
N LEU A 7 1.49 17.23 -13.40
CA LEU A 7 2.74 16.56 -13.10
C LEU A 7 3.45 16.15 -14.41
N PRO A 8 4.80 16.17 -14.42
CA PRO A 8 5.58 15.59 -15.51
C PRO A 8 5.25 14.11 -15.70
N PRO A 9 5.27 13.59 -16.94
CA PRO A 9 4.95 12.18 -17.21
C PRO A 9 5.95 11.20 -16.58
N THR A 10 7.14 11.67 -16.19
CA THR A 10 8.19 10.86 -15.56
C THR A 10 8.07 10.80 -14.04
N LEU A 11 7.14 11.54 -13.43
CA LEU A 11 6.95 11.52 -11.99
C LEU A 11 6.11 10.30 -11.60
N ALA A 12 6.75 9.34 -10.93
CA ALA A 12 6.04 8.19 -10.37
C ALA A 12 4.97 8.68 -9.36
N PRO A 13 3.73 8.16 -9.43
CA PRO A 13 2.67 8.56 -8.52
C PRO A 13 3.01 8.09 -7.11
N ARG A 14 3.00 9.01 -6.13
CA ARG A 14 3.25 8.64 -4.72
C ARG A 14 2.04 7.99 -4.06
N LEU A 15 0.84 8.53 -4.31
CA LEU A 15 -0.41 7.99 -3.82
C LEU A 15 -1.11 7.23 -4.94
N VAL A 16 -1.44 5.96 -4.68
CA VAL A 16 -2.09 5.07 -5.65
C VAL A 16 -3.42 4.56 -5.13
N GLY A 17 -4.34 4.23 -6.03
CA GLY A 17 -5.62 3.61 -5.68
C GLY A 17 -5.47 2.11 -5.38
N ARG A 18 -6.54 1.50 -4.87
CA ARG A 18 -6.59 0.08 -4.46
C ARG A 18 -6.04 -0.88 -5.52
N GLU A 19 -6.52 -0.78 -6.75
CA GLU A 19 -6.11 -1.68 -7.85
C GLU A 19 -4.61 -1.59 -8.13
N ALA A 20 -4.07 -0.38 -8.15
CA ALA A 20 -2.64 -0.15 -8.38
C ALA A 20 -1.79 -0.59 -7.18
N ALA A 21 -2.27 -0.40 -5.94
CA ALA A 21 -1.61 -0.89 -4.74
C ALA A 21 -1.52 -2.42 -4.72
N ALA A 22 -2.62 -3.11 -5.04
CA ALA A 22 -2.66 -4.57 -5.13
C ALA A 22 -1.72 -5.11 -6.20
N ALA A 23 -1.72 -4.50 -7.40
CA ALA A 23 -0.79 -4.85 -8.47
C ALA A 23 0.67 -4.61 -8.06
N TYR A 24 0.96 -3.52 -7.34
CA TYR A 24 2.30 -3.18 -6.88
C TYR A 24 2.90 -4.26 -5.98
N VAL A 25 2.11 -4.81 -5.06
CA VAL A 25 2.54 -5.89 -4.16
C VAL A 25 2.25 -7.30 -4.72
N CYS A 26 1.95 -7.40 -6.02
CA CYS A 26 1.77 -8.65 -6.77
C CYS A 26 0.61 -9.56 -6.27
N VAL A 27 -0.53 -8.98 -5.87
CA VAL A 27 -1.72 -9.73 -5.44
C VAL A 27 -3.02 -9.24 -6.10
N SER A 28 -4.09 -10.01 -5.95
CA SER A 28 -5.42 -9.56 -6.38
C SER A 28 -5.96 -8.46 -5.46
N PRO A 29 -6.85 -7.57 -5.93
CA PRO A 29 -7.40 -6.50 -5.10
C PRO A 29 -8.15 -7.01 -3.85
N ASN A 30 -8.82 -8.16 -3.94
CA ASN A 30 -9.51 -8.75 -2.79
C ASN A 30 -8.50 -9.29 -1.78
N THR A 31 -7.45 -9.98 -2.25
CA THR A 31 -6.34 -10.43 -1.38
C THR A 31 -5.66 -9.25 -0.71
N PHE A 32 -5.47 -8.14 -1.42
CA PHE A 32 -4.91 -6.94 -0.84
C PHE A 32 -5.78 -6.39 0.29
N ASP A 33 -7.09 -6.33 0.11
CA ASP A 33 -8.01 -5.90 1.18
C ASP A 33 -7.92 -6.80 2.41
N ASP A 34 -7.81 -8.13 2.22
CA ASP A 34 -7.63 -9.08 3.31
C ASP A 34 -6.30 -8.86 4.05
N LEU A 35 -5.21 -8.56 3.33
CA LEU A 35 -3.92 -8.23 3.93
C LEU A 35 -3.96 -6.91 4.71
N VAL A 36 -4.69 -5.91 4.22
CA VAL A 36 -4.91 -4.64 4.93
C VAL A 36 -5.75 -4.87 6.19
N ALA A 37 -6.80 -5.69 6.11
CA ALA A 37 -7.63 -6.05 7.27
C ALA A 37 -6.84 -6.81 8.35
N ARG A 38 -5.90 -7.66 7.94
CA ARG A 38 -4.97 -8.38 8.82
C ARG A 38 -3.77 -7.54 9.30
N GLN A 39 -3.71 -6.27 8.94
CA GLN A 39 -2.61 -5.35 9.25
C GLN A 39 -1.23 -5.78 8.72
N VAL A 40 -1.20 -6.66 7.72
CA VAL A 40 0.02 -7.03 6.99
C VAL A 40 0.38 -5.93 5.99
N MET A 41 -0.64 -5.29 5.40
CA MET A 41 -0.48 -4.14 4.51
C MET A 41 -1.02 -2.87 5.18
N PRO A 42 -0.51 -1.67 4.82
CA PRO A 42 -0.90 -0.43 5.46
C PRO A 42 -2.36 -0.06 5.18
N GLN A 43 -2.99 0.57 6.16
CA GLN A 43 -4.32 1.16 6.00
C GLN A 43 -4.28 2.32 4.98
N PRO A 44 -5.37 2.54 4.23
CA PRO A 44 -5.42 3.64 3.26
C PRO A 44 -5.30 4.99 3.95
N ARG A 45 -4.59 5.91 3.31
CA ARG A 45 -4.63 7.33 3.66
C ARG A 45 -5.92 7.96 3.14
N LEU A 46 -6.54 8.77 4.00
CA LEU A 46 -7.74 9.53 3.68
C LEU A 46 -7.34 10.91 3.18
N ILE A 47 -7.74 11.26 1.96
CA ILE A 47 -7.56 12.61 1.44
C ILE A 47 -8.70 13.48 2.00
N VAL A 48 -8.36 14.36 2.95
CA VAL A 48 -9.30 15.22 3.68
C VAL A 48 -10.23 15.96 2.71
N GLY A 49 -11.53 15.93 3.00
CA GLY A 49 -12.57 16.54 2.16
C GLY A 49 -13.00 15.71 0.96
N THR A 50 -12.51 14.46 0.83
CA THR A 50 -12.92 13.53 -0.24
C THR A 50 -13.26 12.16 0.32
N THR A 51 -14.00 11.36 -0.47
CA THR A 51 -14.26 9.94 -0.17
C THR A 51 -13.15 9.02 -0.70
N ARG A 52 -12.09 9.57 -1.30
CA ARG A 52 -11.03 8.77 -1.91
C ARG A 52 -10.07 8.22 -0.87
N LYS A 53 -9.83 6.92 -0.98
CA LYS A 53 -8.81 6.17 -0.26
C LYS A 53 -7.62 5.97 -1.19
N ALA A 54 -6.41 6.24 -0.71
CA ALA A 54 -5.19 6.02 -1.47
C ALA A 54 -4.08 5.47 -0.56
N TRP A 55 -3.14 4.74 -1.15
CA TRP A 55 -1.99 4.17 -0.44
C TRP A 55 -0.72 4.88 -0.87
N ASP A 56 0.16 5.17 0.09
CA ASP A 56 1.49 5.72 -0.19
C ASP A 56 2.40 4.56 -0.60
N LEU A 57 3.07 4.68 -1.75
CA LEU A 57 4.02 3.66 -2.20
C LEU A 57 5.13 3.41 -1.18
N ARG A 58 5.56 4.43 -0.42
CA ARG A 58 6.60 4.24 0.60
C ARG A 58 6.14 3.40 1.78
N ASP A 59 4.87 3.54 2.16
CA ASP A 59 4.29 2.71 3.23
C ASP A 59 4.14 1.27 2.74
N LEU A 60 3.81 1.09 1.45
CA LEU A 60 3.76 -0.22 0.81
C LEU A 60 5.16 -0.86 0.70
N ASP A 61 6.18 -0.10 0.29
CA ASP A 61 7.57 -0.57 0.26
C ASP A 61 8.02 -1.08 1.62
N ALA A 62 7.78 -0.29 2.68
CA ALA A 62 8.15 -0.68 4.04
C ALA A 62 7.40 -1.95 4.52
N ALA A 63 6.13 -2.11 4.12
CA ALA A 63 5.37 -3.32 4.44
C ALA A 63 5.89 -4.54 3.66
N VAL A 64 6.29 -4.36 2.40
CA VAL A 64 6.89 -5.40 1.57
C VAL A 64 8.26 -5.81 2.13
N ASP A 65 9.10 -4.86 2.54
CA ASP A 65 10.40 -5.11 3.15
C ASP A 65 10.29 -5.88 4.48
N ALA A 66 9.15 -5.75 5.17
CA ALA A 66 8.85 -6.46 6.41
C ALA A 66 8.19 -7.84 6.19
N LEU A 67 7.89 -8.23 4.95
CA LEU A 67 7.32 -9.55 4.68
C LEU A 67 8.36 -10.64 4.98
N PRO A 68 7.96 -11.73 5.64
CA PRO A 68 8.82 -12.88 5.84
C PRO A 68 9.14 -13.54 4.50
N HIS A 69 10.34 -14.11 4.39
CA HIS A 69 10.70 -14.94 3.25
C HIS A 69 10.00 -16.31 3.34
N ASP A 70 9.89 -16.98 2.20
CA ASP A 70 9.38 -18.35 2.17
C ASP A 70 10.22 -19.27 3.06
N GLY A 71 9.56 -19.94 4.02
CA GLY A 71 10.21 -20.77 5.04
C GLY A 71 10.59 -20.06 6.34
N GLU A 72 10.40 -18.74 6.47
CA GLU A 72 10.49 -18.01 7.73
C GLU A 72 9.16 -18.07 8.50
N ASP A 73 9.21 -18.16 9.82
CA ASP A 73 8.01 -18.29 10.66
C ASP A 73 7.16 -17.01 10.60
N LEU A 74 5.88 -17.15 10.24
CA LEU A 74 4.93 -16.05 10.04
C LEU A 74 4.45 -15.39 11.35
N THR A 75 5.05 -15.73 12.49
CA THR A 75 4.59 -15.41 13.86
C THR A 75 5.41 -14.29 14.54
N ALA A 76 6.45 -13.76 13.89
CA ALA A 76 7.49 -12.95 14.54
C ALA A 76 7.18 -11.45 14.78
N ALA A 77 5.92 -11.06 14.98
CA ALA A 77 5.58 -9.63 15.18
C ALA A 77 4.68 -9.33 16.39
N ASP A 78 4.64 -10.21 17.40
CA ASP A 78 3.94 -9.97 18.66
C ASP A 78 4.92 -9.77 19.84
N GLU A 79 6.09 -9.16 19.59
CA GLU A 79 6.98 -8.69 20.66
C GLU A 79 6.62 -7.26 21.08
N GLY A 80 5.44 -7.12 21.68
CA GLY A 80 5.03 -5.95 22.44
C GLY A 80 5.08 -6.22 23.93
N TRP A 81 6.27 -6.32 24.54
CA TRP A 81 6.45 -6.19 25.99
C TRP A 81 6.90 -4.77 26.33
N THR A 82 5.98 -3.93 26.83
CA THR A 82 6.22 -2.92 27.88
C THR A 82 4.91 -2.51 28.52
#